data_AF-A0A4Q0ZK60-F1
#
_entry.id   AF-A0A4Q0ZK60-F1
#
_cell.length_a   1.000
_cell.length_b   1.000
_cell.length_c   1.000
_cell.angle_alpha   90.00
_cell.angle_beta   90.00
_cell.angle_gamma   90.00
#
_symmetry.space_group_name_H-M   'P 1'
#
loop_
_entity.id
_entity.type
_entity.pdbx_description
1 polymer ?
#
loop_
_entity_poly.entity_id
_entity_poly.type
_entity_poly.pdbx_seq_one_letter_code
_entity_poly.pdbx_strand_id
1 'polypeptide(L)'
;MIKKAIFLFFISFNYIIANTLILNDNTNYSDLISTSYQKTFIDKSAKLIIDDMVKNTSFKQISKSNYKASKNTIWTKLSIKNLSSKDLKLYFENNRPIIDIIDVYIFKDEKAYKKIELGENRDIKKRELQTRKSTFSLQVEKNSKYTIYIMYKSYTSISTFWKIENQYNYISSSTLESLSWGIFIGIIIT
;
A
#
# COMPACT_ATOMS: atom_id res chain seq x y z
N MET A 1 -29.07 55.00 6.17
CA MET A 1 -27.73 54.47 6.51
C MET A 1 -27.86 53.03 6.98
N ILE A 2 -27.73 52.04 6.09
CA ILE A 2 -27.76 50.62 6.45
C ILE A 2 -26.38 50.05 6.14
N LYS A 3 -25.61 49.77 7.19
CA LYS A 3 -24.31 49.10 7.11
C LYS A 3 -24.56 47.65 6.71
N LYS A 4 -24.25 47.29 5.47
CA LYS A 4 -24.18 45.88 5.04
C LYS A 4 -22.99 45.23 5.75
N ALA A 5 -23.27 44.38 6.74
CA ALA A 5 -22.29 43.48 7.32
C ALA A 5 -22.04 42.34 6.32
N ILE A 6 -20.85 42.30 5.72
CA ILE A 6 -20.40 41.20 4.87
C ILE A 6 -19.88 40.10 5.81
N PHE A 7 -20.62 39.01 5.90
CA PHE A 7 -20.21 37.82 6.66
C PHE A 7 -19.24 37.01 5.79
N LEU A 8 -17.93 37.11 6.09
CA LEU A 8 -16.89 36.37 5.39
C LEU A 8 -16.88 34.93 5.89
N PHE A 9 -17.50 34.02 5.15
CA PHE A 9 -17.52 32.59 5.45
C PHE A 9 -16.14 31.99 5.12
N PHE A 10 -15.29 31.86 6.13
CA PHE A 10 -13.97 31.24 6.01
C PHE A 10 -14.15 29.71 5.91
N ILE A 11 -14.22 29.18 4.67
CA ILE A 11 -14.22 27.74 4.42
C ILE A 11 -12.80 27.23 4.69
N SER A 12 -12.58 26.70 5.89
CA SER A 12 -11.37 25.95 6.22
C SER A 12 -11.43 24.59 5.52
N PHE A 13 -10.82 24.50 4.34
CA PHE A 13 -10.47 23.21 3.74
C PHE A 13 -9.41 22.53 4.61
N ASN A 14 -9.87 21.75 5.59
CA ASN A 14 -9.04 20.79 6.29
C ASN A 14 -8.72 19.65 5.32
N TYR A 15 -7.73 19.84 4.45
CA TYR A 15 -7.06 18.72 3.82
C TYR A 15 -6.27 18.01 4.91
N ILE A 16 -6.91 17.06 5.59
CA ILE A 16 -6.19 16.03 6.34
C ILE A 16 -5.46 15.23 5.26
N ILE A 17 -4.24 15.62 4.89
CA ILE A 17 -3.38 14.87 3.96
C ILE A 17 -2.76 13.73 4.76
N ALA A 18 -2.72 12.52 4.20
CA ALA A 18 -1.90 11.45 4.78
C ALA A 18 -0.45 11.87 4.66
N ASN A 19 0.39 11.60 5.65
CA ASN A 19 1.84 11.83 5.48
C ASN A 19 2.29 11.14 4.20
N THR A 20 2.75 11.93 3.24
CA THR A 20 3.31 11.41 1.99
C THR A 20 4.67 10.83 2.34
N LEU A 21 4.95 9.61 1.88
CA LEU A 21 6.27 9.02 1.98
C LEU A 21 7.21 9.78 1.03
N ILE A 22 8.10 10.59 1.59
CA ILE A 22 9.13 11.31 0.84
C ILE A 22 10.36 10.43 0.74
N LEU A 23 10.77 10.13 -0.48
CA LEU A 23 12.01 9.41 -0.78
C LEU A 23 13.08 10.41 -1.21
N ASN A 24 14.28 10.25 -0.69
CA ASN A 24 15.47 11.05 -0.99
C ASN A 24 16.69 10.12 -1.17
N ASP A 25 17.84 10.67 -1.56
CA ASP A 25 19.04 9.87 -1.82
C ASP A 25 19.55 9.12 -0.57
N ASN A 26 19.24 9.62 0.63
CA ASN A 26 19.65 9.06 1.92
C ASN A 26 18.56 8.25 2.62
N THR A 27 17.51 7.85 1.90
CA THR A 27 16.38 7.13 2.51
C THR A 27 16.85 5.77 3.01
N ASN A 28 16.61 5.50 4.29
CA ASN A 28 16.87 4.18 4.86
C ASN A 28 15.69 3.23 4.55
N TYR A 29 16.00 2.11 3.89
CA TYR A 29 15.05 1.09 3.49
C TYR A 29 15.05 -0.15 4.40
N SER A 30 15.83 -0.19 5.50
CA SER A 30 15.88 -1.36 6.39
C SER A 30 14.54 -1.62 7.08
N ASP A 31 13.91 -0.54 7.57
CA ASP A 31 12.73 -0.57 8.43
C ASP A 31 11.58 0.27 7.87
N LEU A 32 11.60 0.54 6.56
CA LEU A 32 10.59 1.36 5.92
C LEU A 32 9.28 0.56 5.74
N ILE A 33 8.24 1.01 6.44
CA ILE A 33 6.93 0.34 6.49
C ILE A 33 5.80 1.27 6.03
N SER A 34 4.79 0.70 5.36
CA SER A 34 3.68 1.48 4.81
C SER A 34 2.80 2.14 5.87
N THR A 35 2.66 1.51 7.04
CA THR A 35 1.65 1.89 8.05
C THR A 35 1.82 3.32 8.56
N SER A 36 3.04 3.85 8.57
CA SER A 36 3.34 5.23 8.99
C SER A 36 2.79 6.29 8.03
N TYR A 37 2.48 5.91 6.79
CA TYR A 37 2.05 6.79 5.69
C TYR A 37 0.67 6.39 5.13
N GLN A 38 0.05 5.38 5.73
CA GLN A 38 -1.17 4.76 5.24
C GLN A 38 -2.39 5.34 5.92
N LYS A 39 -3.46 5.47 5.15
CA LYS A 39 -4.81 5.64 5.64
C LYS A 39 -5.67 4.46 5.26
N THR A 40 -6.76 4.27 6.01
CA THR A 40 -7.68 3.17 5.83
C THR A 40 -9.12 3.65 5.68
N PHE A 41 -9.87 2.91 4.88
CA PHE A 41 -11.32 2.97 4.79
C PHE A 41 -11.87 1.54 4.85
N ILE A 42 -12.95 1.32 5.59
CA ILE A 42 -13.59 0.01 5.71
C ILE A 42 -14.93 0.06 4.99
N ASP A 43 -15.00 -0.62 3.85
CA ASP A 43 -16.25 -0.80 3.12
C ASP A 43 -17.01 -2.00 3.68
N LYS A 44 -18.05 -1.70 4.47
CA LYS A 44 -18.96 -2.71 5.03
C LYS A 44 -19.90 -3.32 3.99
N SER A 45 -20.10 -2.67 2.85
CA SER A 45 -20.95 -3.18 1.77
C SER A 45 -20.22 -4.20 0.89
N ALA A 46 -18.89 -4.14 0.85
CA ALA A 46 -18.01 -4.93 -0.01
C ALA A 46 -18.35 -4.83 -1.51
N LYS A 47 -18.85 -3.65 -1.93
CA LYS A 47 -19.30 -3.36 -3.31
C LYS A 47 -18.56 -2.20 -3.96
N LEU A 48 -17.85 -1.39 -3.17
CA LEU A 48 -17.20 -0.19 -3.71
C LEU A 48 -16.00 -0.57 -4.58
N ILE A 49 -15.82 0.20 -5.65
CA ILE A 49 -14.72 0.03 -6.61
C ILE A 49 -13.71 1.18 -6.49
N ILE A 50 -12.62 1.10 -7.26
CA ILE A 50 -11.56 2.11 -7.23
C ILE A 50 -12.07 3.53 -7.54
N ASP A 51 -13.04 3.67 -8.45
CA ASP A 51 -13.58 4.98 -8.82
C ASP A 51 -14.29 5.66 -7.63
N ASP A 52 -14.97 4.89 -6.78
CA ASP A 52 -15.59 5.39 -5.55
C ASP A 52 -14.52 5.85 -4.54
N MET A 53 -13.41 5.12 -4.47
CA MET A 53 -12.30 5.42 -3.57
C MET A 53 -11.58 6.71 -3.95
N VAL A 54 -11.46 7.00 -5.24
CA VAL A 54 -10.80 8.20 -5.75
C VAL A 54 -11.67 9.44 -5.57
N LYS A 55 -12.99 9.33 -5.77
CA LYS A 55 -13.90 10.50 -5.80
C LYS A 55 -14.52 10.87 -4.46
N ASN A 56 -15.05 9.88 -3.73
CA ASN A 56 -16.09 10.14 -2.71
C ASN A 56 -15.76 9.58 -1.33
N THR A 57 -14.53 9.11 -1.12
CA THR A 57 -14.18 8.36 0.09
C THR A 57 -13.24 9.13 1.02
N SER A 58 -13.70 9.37 2.24
CA SER A 58 -12.88 9.95 3.30
C SER A 58 -12.10 8.86 4.05
N PHE A 59 -10.85 8.65 3.62
CA PHE A 59 -9.89 7.78 4.32
C PHE A 59 -9.47 8.36 5.68
N LYS A 60 -9.42 7.53 6.71
CA LYS A 60 -9.00 7.91 8.07
C LYS A 60 -7.58 7.44 8.34
N GLN A 61 -6.86 8.14 9.23
CA GLN A 61 -5.54 7.69 9.68
C GLN A 61 -5.65 6.26 10.23
N ILE A 62 -4.68 5.41 9.87
CA ILE A 62 -4.70 4.02 10.31
C ILE A 62 -4.56 3.93 11.84
N SER A 63 -5.44 3.16 12.48
CA SER A 63 -5.33 2.84 13.91
C SER A 63 -4.75 1.45 14.18
N LYS A 64 -4.80 0.56 13.18
CA LYS A 64 -4.25 -0.79 13.21
C LYS A 64 -4.02 -1.31 11.79
N SER A 65 -3.03 -2.17 11.62
CA SER A 65 -2.75 -2.85 10.35
C SER A 65 -3.29 -4.28 10.29
N ASN A 66 -3.69 -4.86 11.42
CA ASN A 66 -4.23 -6.22 11.50
C ASN A 66 -5.74 -6.20 11.79
N TYR A 67 -6.48 -6.96 10.98
CA TYR A 67 -7.93 -7.02 11.02
C TYR A 67 -8.36 -8.48 11.17
N LYS A 68 -9.32 -8.73 12.07
CA LYS A 68 -9.93 -10.05 12.22
C LYS A 68 -10.73 -10.40 10.97
N ALA A 69 -10.99 -11.69 10.77
CA ALA A 69 -11.87 -12.18 9.72
C ALA A 69 -13.21 -11.42 9.71
N SER A 70 -13.62 -10.95 8.54
CA SER A 70 -14.89 -10.25 8.35
C SER A 70 -15.30 -10.29 6.89
N LYS A 71 -16.57 -9.97 6.60
CA LYS A 71 -17.05 -9.81 5.21
C LYS A 71 -16.73 -8.44 4.61
N ASN A 72 -16.09 -7.54 5.37
CA ASN A 72 -15.81 -6.19 4.93
C ASN A 72 -14.65 -6.18 3.94
N THR A 73 -14.70 -5.24 2.99
CA THR A 73 -13.54 -4.92 2.16
C THR A 73 -12.74 -3.82 2.83
N ILE A 74 -11.43 -4.01 2.96
CA ILE A 74 -10.55 -3.01 3.54
C ILE A 74 -9.85 -2.30 2.40
N TRP A 75 -9.93 -0.98 2.40
CA TRP A 75 -9.22 -0.14 1.46
C TRP A 75 -8.14 0.62 2.20
N THR A 76 -6.97 0.72 1.60
CA THR A 76 -5.92 1.59 2.10
C THR A 76 -5.39 2.50 1.02
N LYS A 77 -4.88 3.64 1.44
CA LYS A 77 -4.31 4.68 0.58
C LYS A 77 -2.99 5.14 1.16
N LEU A 78 -1.96 5.24 0.32
CA LEU A 78 -0.71 5.91 0.64
C LEU A 78 -0.22 6.70 -0.57
N SER A 79 0.56 7.75 -0.32
CA SER A 79 1.20 8.53 -1.38
C SER A 79 2.71 8.50 -1.21
N ILE A 80 3.43 8.42 -2.32
CA ILE A 80 4.88 8.39 -2.39
C ILE A 80 5.32 9.52 -3.29
N LYS A 81 6.35 10.26 -2.87
CA LYS A 81 7.00 11.29 -3.70
C LYS A 81 8.49 11.01 -3.74
N ASN A 82 9.05 10.91 -4.93
CA ASN A 82 10.49 10.76 -5.11
C ASN A 82 11.13 12.15 -5.32
N LEU A 83 11.92 12.58 -4.34
CA LEU A 83 12.76 13.77 -4.38
C LEU A 83 14.25 13.42 -4.50
N SER A 84 14.58 12.15 -4.71
CA SER A 84 15.96 11.73 -4.95
C SER A 84 16.44 12.16 -6.34
N SER A 85 17.75 12.13 -6.54
CA SER A 85 18.40 12.48 -7.80
C SER A 85 18.12 11.49 -8.96
N LYS A 86 17.53 10.33 -8.67
CA LYS A 86 17.39 9.20 -9.59
C LYS A 86 16.02 8.52 -9.52
N ASP A 87 15.74 7.71 -10.53
CA ASP A 87 14.61 6.81 -10.49
C ASP A 87 14.89 5.68 -9.50
N LEU A 88 13.85 5.28 -8.75
CA LEU A 88 13.95 4.27 -7.72
C LEU A 88 13.09 3.07 -8.09
N LYS A 89 13.62 1.86 -7.90
CA LYS A 89 12.83 0.63 -7.97
C LYS A 89 12.53 0.15 -6.56
N LEU A 90 11.26 0.18 -6.17
CA LEU A 90 10.81 -0.24 -4.86
C LEU A 90 10.04 -1.55 -4.92
N TYR A 91 10.20 -2.35 -3.88
CA TYR A 91 9.51 -3.61 -3.66
C TYR A 91 8.61 -3.47 -2.45
N PHE A 92 7.34 -3.84 -2.62
CA PHE A 92 6.33 -3.83 -1.58
C PHE A 92 5.96 -5.26 -1.28
N GLU A 93 6.31 -5.76 -0.10
CA GLU A 93 5.95 -7.11 0.34
C GLU A 93 4.94 -7.05 1.49
N ASN A 94 3.81 -7.73 1.33
CA ASN A 94 2.85 -7.92 2.41
C ASN A 94 3.35 -9.01 3.36
N ASN A 95 3.29 -8.75 4.67
CA ASN A 95 3.74 -9.71 5.68
C ASN A 95 2.85 -10.96 5.80
N ARG A 96 1.68 -10.99 5.16
CA ARG A 96 0.71 -12.09 5.25
C ARG A 96 0.47 -12.75 3.88
N PRO A 97 0.91 -14.00 3.68
CA PRO A 97 0.79 -14.66 2.38
C PRO A 97 -0.63 -15.12 2.02
N ILE A 98 -1.48 -15.41 3.02
CA ILE A 98 -2.79 -16.07 2.87
C ILE A 98 -3.99 -15.11 2.77
N ILE A 99 -3.79 -13.92 2.18
CA ILE A 99 -4.92 -13.01 1.94
C ILE A 99 -5.54 -13.39 0.60
N ASP A 100 -6.83 -13.73 0.59
CA ASP A 100 -7.54 -14.26 -0.58
C ASP A 100 -7.41 -13.34 -1.81
N ILE A 101 -7.71 -12.05 -1.67
CA ILE A 101 -7.67 -11.07 -2.77
C ILE A 101 -6.99 -9.79 -2.28
N ILE A 102 -6.00 -9.34 -3.05
CA ILE A 102 -5.35 -8.03 -2.92
C ILE A 102 -5.27 -7.38 -4.30
N ASP A 103 -5.97 -6.26 -4.52
CA ASP A 103 -5.82 -5.48 -5.75
C ASP A 103 -5.14 -4.15 -5.44
N VAL A 104 -4.03 -3.89 -6.14
CA VAL A 104 -3.23 -2.67 -6.04
C VAL A 104 -3.53 -1.79 -7.24
N TYR A 105 -4.00 -0.58 -6.99
CA TYR A 105 -4.28 0.44 -8.00
C TYR A 105 -3.30 1.59 -7.80
N ILE A 106 -2.48 1.84 -8.82
CA ILE A 106 -1.41 2.82 -8.79
C ILE A 106 -1.80 3.97 -9.71
N PHE A 107 -1.71 5.18 -9.19
CA PHE A 107 -1.91 6.43 -9.92
C PHE A 107 -0.60 7.21 -9.91
N LYS A 108 -0.21 7.74 -11.06
CA LYS A 108 0.93 8.64 -11.22
C LYS A 108 0.39 10.02 -11.57
N ASP A 109 0.69 11.02 -10.75
CA ASP A 109 0.21 12.39 -10.94
C ASP A 109 -1.31 12.44 -11.20
N GLU A 110 -2.05 11.70 -10.36
CA GLU A 110 -3.52 11.57 -10.37
C GLU A 110 -4.14 10.83 -11.58
N LYS A 111 -3.30 10.32 -12.49
CA LYS A 111 -3.74 9.49 -13.61
C LYS A 111 -3.53 8.00 -13.32
N ALA A 112 -4.48 7.17 -13.72
CA ALA A 112 -4.35 5.72 -13.59
C ALA A 112 -3.08 5.24 -14.31
N TYR A 113 -2.25 4.47 -13.61
CA TYR A 113 -0.94 4.05 -14.10
C TYR A 113 -0.84 2.53 -14.24
N LYS A 114 -1.18 1.77 -13.18
CA LYS A 114 -1.09 0.30 -13.18
C LYS A 114 -2.10 -0.31 -12.22
N LYS A 115 -2.70 -1.44 -12.60
CA LYS A 115 -3.43 -2.35 -11.70
C LYS A 115 -2.59 -3.62 -11.53
N ILE A 116 -2.48 -4.11 -10.30
CA ILE A 116 -1.80 -5.37 -9.97
C ILE A 116 -2.75 -6.23 -9.14
N GLU A 117 -2.94 -7.48 -9.54
CA GLU A 117 -3.80 -8.43 -8.86
C GLU A 117 -2.94 -9.47 -8.13
N LEU A 118 -3.12 -9.54 -6.82
CA LEU A 118 -2.38 -10.37 -5.87
C LEU A 118 -3.37 -11.10 -4.94
N GLY A 119 -2.83 -11.91 -4.03
CA GLY A 119 -3.63 -12.73 -3.11
C GLY A 119 -3.75 -14.19 -3.55
N GLU A 120 -4.11 -15.03 -2.60
CA GLU A 120 -4.14 -16.50 -2.70
C GLU A 120 -5.09 -17.00 -3.78
N ASN A 121 -6.22 -16.32 -3.99
CA ASN A 121 -7.21 -16.69 -5.01
C ASN A 121 -6.86 -16.17 -6.41
N ARG A 122 -5.68 -15.58 -6.61
CA ARG A 122 -5.17 -15.14 -7.91
C ARG A 122 -4.10 -16.10 -8.42
N ASP A 123 -4.09 -16.32 -9.73
CA ASP A 123 -3.09 -17.16 -10.38
C ASP A 123 -1.68 -16.59 -10.21
N ILE A 124 -0.83 -17.31 -9.49
CA ILE A 124 0.57 -16.92 -9.22
C ILE A 124 1.39 -16.76 -10.51
N LYS A 125 1.06 -17.50 -11.58
CA LYS A 125 1.75 -17.42 -12.87
C LYS A 125 1.57 -16.07 -13.56
N LYS A 126 0.50 -15.35 -13.21
CA LYS A 126 0.22 -13.99 -13.74
C LYS A 126 0.90 -12.88 -12.94
N ARG A 127 1.55 -13.20 -11.81
CA ARG A 127 2.27 -12.21 -11.00
C ARG A 127 3.63 -11.91 -11.63
N GLU A 128 3.99 -10.63 -11.65
CA GLU A 128 5.34 -10.17 -12.04
C GLU A 128 6.42 -10.80 -11.16
N LEU A 129 6.15 -10.91 -9.86
CA LEU A 129 7.01 -11.55 -8.87
C LEU A 129 6.32 -12.82 -8.36
N GLN A 130 6.92 -13.98 -8.68
CA GLN A 130 6.41 -15.28 -8.26
C GLN A 130 6.93 -15.67 -6.88
N THR A 131 6.63 -14.82 -5.90
CA THR A 131 7.01 -15.03 -4.50
C THR A 131 5.85 -15.62 -3.70
N ARG A 132 6.21 -16.30 -2.60
CA ARG A 132 5.24 -16.90 -1.67
C ARG A 132 4.31 -15.84 -1.08
N LYS A 133 4.86 -14.70 -0.69
CA LYS A 133 4.09 -13.55 -0.20
C LYS A 133 3.63 -12.69 -1.36
N SER A 134 2.52 -11.97 -1.15
CA SER A 134 2.04 -10.99 -2.11
C SER A 134 3.02 -9.83 -2.17
N THR A 135 3.72 -9.73 -3.31
CA THR A 135 4.77 -8.73 -3.52
C THR A 135 4.58 -8.09 -4.89
N PHE A 136 4.81 -6.77 -4.97
CA PHE A 136 4.88 -6.06 -6.25
C PHE A 136 6.06 -5.09 -6.29
N SER A 137 6.50 -4.76 -7.50
CA SER A 137 7.50 -3.73 -7.72
C SER A 137 6.88 -2.47 -8.33
N LEU A 138 7.46 -1.31 -8.01
CA LEU A 138 7.09 -0.02 -8.60
C LEU A 138 8.36 0.76 -8.95
N GLN A 139 8.46 1.16 -10.22
CA GLN A 139 9.42 2.15 -10.66
C GLN A 139 8.89 3.54 -10.31
N VAL A 140 9.54 4.22 -9.37
CA VAL A 140 9.21 5.57 -8.90
C VAL A 140 10.16 6.55 -9.56
N GLU A 141 9.71 7.20 -10.62
CA GLU A 141 10.51 8.18 -11.36
C GLU A 141 10.90 9.38 -10.49
N LYS A 142 12.07 9.96 -10.74
CA LYS A 142 12.50 11.19 -10.05
C LYS A 142 11.47 12.30 -10.20
N ASN A 143 11.31 13.12 -9.16
CA ASN A 143 10.39 14.25 -9.12
C ASN A 143 8.91 13.94 -9.38
N SER A 144 8.50 12.67 -9.28
CA SER A 144 7.12 12.25 -9.52
C SER A 144 6.40 11.86 -8.23
N LYS A 145 5.07 11.87 -8.27
CA LYS A 145 4.22 11.45 -7.15
C LYS A 145 3.32 10.30 -7.57
N TYR A 146 3.31 9.26 -6.75
CA TYR A 146 2.41 8.12 -6.89
C TYR A 146 1.41 8.09 -5.74
N THR A 147 0.17 7.73 -6.05
CA THR A 147 -0.86 7.40 -5.06
C THR A 147 -1.26 5.95 -5.28
N ILE A 148 -1.15 5.16 -4.22
CA ILE A 148 -1.42 3.73 -4.25
C ILE A 148 -2.66 3.48 -3.40
N TYR A 149 -3.70 2.93 -4.03
CA TYR A 149 -4.86 2.38 -3.36
C TYR A 149 -4.74 0.87 -3.35
N ILE A 150 -5.00 0.24 -2.21
CA ILE A 150 -4.96 -1.21 -2.09
C ILE A 150 -6.27 -1.69 -1.48
N MET A 151 -6.94 -2.58 -2.19
CA MET A 151 -8.13 -3.29 -1.76
C MET A 151 -7.74 -4.65 -1.18
N TYR A 152 -8.30 -5.01 -0.03
CA TYR A 152 -8.18 -6.34 0.57
C TYR A 152 -9.56 -6.94 0.78
N LYS A 153 -9.71 -8.19 0.39
CA LYS A 153 -10.88 -9.02 0.68
C LYS A 153 -10.43 -10.42 1.01
N SER A 154 -10.82 -10.92 2.18
CA SER A 154 -10.51 -12.29 2.62
C SER A 154 -11.49 -12.75 3.68
N TYR A 155 -11.78 -14.04 3.71
CA TYR A 155 -12.54 -14.66 4.80
C TYR A 155 -11.69 -14.93 6.05
N THR A 156 -10.37 -14.79 5.95
CA THR A 156 -9.45 -14.88 7.08
C THR A 156 -9.05 -13.47 7.56
N SER A 157 -8.23 -13.40 8.60
CA SER A 157 -7.70 -12.10 9.05
C SER A 157 -6.81 -11.45 7.98
N ILE A 158 -6.90 -10.14 7.85
CA ILE A 158 -6.18 -9.34 6.86
C ILE A 158 -5.07 -8.56 7.56
N SER A 159 -3.90 -8.48 6.93
CA SER A 159 -2.87 -7.50 7.29
C SER A 159 -2.67 -6.49 6.16
N THR A 160 -2.80 -5.21 6.47
CA THR A 160 -2.56 -4.10 5.52
C THR A 160 -1.13 -3.57 5.60
N PHE A 161 -0.26 -4.26 6.33
CA PHE A 161 1.15 -3.92 6.50
C PHE A 161 1.95 -4.30 5.24
N TRP A 162 2.77 -3.38 4.76
CA TRP A 162 3.75 -3.64 3.71
C TRP A 162 5.12 -3.19 4.16
N LYS A 163 6.11 -4.06 3.95
CA LYS A 163 7.51 -3.70 3.97
C LYS A 163 7.86 -3.06 2.62
N ILE A 164 8.57 -1.93 2.64
CA ILE A 164 8.96 -1.19 1.44
C ILE A 164 10.49 -1.20 1.37
N GLU A 165 11.03 -1.87 0.37
CA GLU A 165 12.46 -2.09 0.24
C GLU A 165 12.98 -1.62 -1.12
N ASN A 166 14.26 -1.24 -1.16
CA ASN A 166 14.98 -1.19 -2.42
C ASN A 166 15.36 -2.62 -2.87
N GLN A 167 15.88 -2.75 -4.08
CA GLN A 167 16.24 -4.06 -4.64
C GLN A 167 17.23 -4.86 -3.78
N TYR A 168 18.27 -4.21 -3.26
CA TYR A 168 19.31 -4.88 -2.47
C TYR A 168 18.72 -5.46 -1.17
N ASN A 169 17.99 -4.64 -0.42
CA ASN A 169 17.36 -5.05 0.84
C ASN A 169 16.35 -6.16 0.61
N TYR A 170 15.52 -6.06 -0.44
CA TYR A 170 14.53 -7.07 -0.79
C TYR A 170 15.16 -8.43 -1.13
N ILE A 171 16.21 -8.44 -1.95
CA ILE A 171 16.91 -9.69 -2.30
C ILE A 171 17.57 -10.28 -1.06
N SER A 172 18.23 -9.45 -0.24
CA SER A 172 18.88 -9.90 0.98
C SER A 172 17.89 -10.51 1.97
N SER A 173 16.77 -9.83 2.25
CA SER A 173 15.73 -10.29 3.17
C SER A 173 15.03 -11.56 2.67
N SER A 174 14.68 -11.61 1.39
CA SER A 174 14.06 -12.79 0.75
C SER A 174 14.99 -14.01 0.76
N THR A 175 16.29 -13.79 0.52
CA THR A 175 17.29 -14.87 0.55
C THR A 175 17.45 -15.42 1.96
N LEU A 176 17.55 -14.54 2.97
CA LEU A 176 17.66 -14.96 4.37
C LEU A 176 16.42 -15.72 4.84
N GLU A 177 15.22 -15.27 4.46
CA GLU A 177 13.97 -16.00 4.73
C GLU A 177 13.97 -17.37 4.05
N SER A 178 14.40 -17.45 2.79
CA SER A 178 14.46 -18.72 2.04
C SER A 178 15.45 -19.71 2.66
N LEU A 179 16.61 -19.23 3.13
CA LEU A 179 17.57 -20.05 3.85
C LEU A 179 16.98 -20.59 5.16
N SER A 180 16.26 -19.74 5.90
CA SER A 180 15.60 -20.14 7.15
C SER A 180 14.54 -21.22 6.90
N TRP A 181 13.74 -21.09 5.83
CA TRP A 181 12.80 -22.14 5.42
C TRP A 181 13.50 -23.41 4.96
N GLY A 182 14.61 -23.30 4.24
CA GLY A 182 15.42 -24.45 3.82
C GLY A 182 15.95 -25.24 5.01
N ILE A 183 16.48 -24.56 6.03
CA ILE A 183 16.94 -25.20 7.28
C ILE A 183 15.77 -25.87 7.99
N PHE A 184 14.64 -25.17 8.16
CA PHE A 184 13.46 -25.71 8.82
C PHE A 184 12.92 -26.96 8.13
N ILE A 185 12.79 -26.93 6.80
CA ILE A 185 12.34 -28.08 6.01
C ILE A 185 13.37 -29.22 6.07
N GLY A 186 14.67 -28.91 6.03
CA GLY A 186 15.74 -29.90 6.17
C GLY A 186 15.66 -30.67 7.49
N ILE A 187 15.36 -29.99 8.60
CA ILE A 187 15.16 -30.62 9.91
C ILE A 187 13.93 -31.51 9.94
N ILE A 188 12.84 -31.13 9.25
CA ILE A 188 11.60 -31.94 9.24
C ILE A 188 11.76 -33.21 8.40
N ILE A 189 12.52 -33.12 7.31
CA ILE A 189 12.69 -34.24 6.37
C ILE A 189 13.74 -35.25 6.86
N THR A 190 14.72 -34.82 7.65
CA THR A 190 15.80 -35.66 8.18
C THR A 190 15.40 -36.31 9.49
#